data_AF-A0A3A8YB41-F1
#
_entry.id   AF-A0A3A8YB41-F1
#
_cell.length_a   1.000
_cell.length_b   1.000
_cell.length_c   1.000
_cell.angle_alpha   90.00
_cell.angle_beta   90.00
_cell.angle_gamma   90.00
#
_symmetry.space_group_name_H-M   'P 1'
#
loop_
_entity.id
_entity.type
_entity.pdbx_description
1 polymer ?
#
loop_
_entity_poly.entity_id
_entity_poly.type
_entity_poly.pdbx_seq_one_letter_code
_entity_poly.pdbx_strand_id
1 'polypeptide(L)' 'MSVLQEQIVQKISGLSEENQQFLLEMIERFMQPETAEKKNIAITKRIGVARGQNLYDDDYDFDEMNPEIAKMFGVMK' A
#
# COMPACT_ATOMS: atom_id res chain seq x y z
N MET A 1 -0.32 -10.93 -31.13
CA MET A 1 -1.01 -11.40 -29.91
C MET A 1 -0.15 -12.50 -29.30
N SER A 2 0.03 -12.51 -27.99
CA SER A 2 0.69 -13.64 -27.31
C SER A 2 -0.29 -14.81 -27.16
N VAL A 3 0.22 -16.04 -27.04
CA VAL A 3 -0.60 -17.24 -26.80
C VAL A 3 -1.50 -17.07 -25.57
N LEU A 4 -0.99 -16.38 -24.54
CA LEU A 4 -1.77 -16.07 -23.33
C LEU A 4 -2.92 -15.09 -23.62
N GLN A 5 -2.68 -14.05 -24.41
CA GLN A 5 -3.72 -13.09 -24.79
C GLN A 5 -4.85 -13.75 -25.56
N GLU A 6 -4.52 -14.67 -26.47
CA GLU A 6 -5.54 -15.44 -27.21
C GLU A 6 -6.39 -16.31 -26.29
N GLN A 7 -5.76 -17.01 -25.33
CA GLN A 7 -6.48 -17.80 -24.33
C GLN A 7 -7.40 -16.94 -23.46
N ILE A 8 -6.94 -15.75 -23.05
CA ILE A 8 -7.75 -14.82 -22.26
C ILE A 8 -8.98 -14.36 -23.04
N VAL A 9 -8.80 -13.92 -24.30
CA VAL A 9 -9.93 -13.49 -25.14
C VAL A 9 -10.92 -14.63 -25.34
N GLN A 10 -10.46 -15.85 -25.64
CA GLN A 10 -11.34 -17.01 -25.81
C GLN A 10 -12.16 -17.32 -24.54
N LYS A 11 -11.58 -17.17 -23.36
CA LYS A 11 -12.27 -17.42 -22.09
C LYS A 11 -13.28 -16.33 -21.75
N ILE A 12 -12.98 -15.06 -22.05
CA ILE A 12 -13.84 -13.92 -21.73
C ILE A 12 -15.01 -13.81 -22.74
N SER A 13 -14.76 -14.05 -24.03
CA SER A 13 -15.78 -13.92 -25.07
C SER A 13 -16.95 -14.90 -24.96
N GLY A 14 -16.79 -16.00 -24.21
CA GLY A 14 -17.87 -16.97 -23.94
C GLY A 14 -18.75 -16.65 -22.73
N LEU A 15 -18.48 -15.56 -22.01
CA LEU A 15 -19.23 -15.16 -20.82
C LEU A 15 -20.38 -14.21 -21.17
N SER A 16 -21.39 -14.13 -20.30
CA SER A 16 -22.42 -13.09 -20.38
C SER A 16 -21.84 -11.70 -20.12
N GLU A 17 -22.51 -10.67 -20.62
CA GLU A 17 -22.09 -9.26 -20.47
C GLU A 17 -21.90 -8.86 -19.00
N GLU A 18 -22.81 -9.29 -18.11
CA GLU A 18 -22.72 -9.04 -16.67
C GLU A 18 -21.44 -9.62 -16.05
N ASN A 19 -21.06 -10.84 -16.48
CA ASN A 19 -19.84 -11.49 -16.00
C ASN A 19 -18.58 -10.83 -16.59
N GLN A 20 -18.64 -10.35 -17.83
CA GLN A 20 -17.55 -9.58 -18.43
C GLN A 20 -17.33 -8.26 -17.70
N GLN A 21 -18.43 -7.56 -17.37
CA GLN A 21 -18.39 -6.31 -16.61
C GLN A 21 -17.85 -6.52 -15.20
N PHE A 22 -18.30 -7.57 -14.50
CA PHE A 22 -17.76 -7.94 -13.20
C PHE A 22 -16.25 -8.21 -13.25
N LEU A 23 -15.76 -8.95 -14.25
CA LEU A 23 -14.34 -9.22 -14.41
C LEU A 23 -13.54 -7.94 -14.68
N LEU A 24 -14.09 -7.00 -15.45
CA LEU A 24 -13.47 -5.71 -15.70
C LEU A 24 -13.31 -4.90 -14.39
N GLU A 25 -14.35 -4.83 -13.56
CA GLU A 25 -14.29 -4.19 -12.25
C GLU A 25 -13.25 -4.85 -11.31
N MET A 26 -13.15 -6.18 -11.34
CA MET A 26 -12.14 -6.90 -10.54
C MET A 26 -10.72 -6.60 -11.03
N ILE A 27 -10.51 -6.53 -12.34
CA ILE A 27 -9.20 -6.17 -12.90
C ILE A 27 -8.84 -4.75 -12.51
N GLU A 28 -9.75 -3.79 -12.63
CA GLU A 28 -9.50 -2.40 -12.24
C GLU A 28 -9.23 -2.23 -10.73
N ARG A 29 -9.91 -3.01 -9.89
CA ARG A 29 -9.77 -2.92 -8.43
C ARG A 29 -8.52 -3.59 -7.89
N PHE A 30 -8.10 -4.71 -8.48
CA PHE A 30 -7.06 -5.57 -7.91
C PHE A 30 -5.77 -5.64 -8.73
N MET A 31 -5.82 -5.40 -10.04
CA MET A 31 -4.65 -5.49 -10.90
C MET A 31 -4.01 -4.12 -11.07
N GLN A 32 -2.71 -4.02 -10.82
CA GLN A 32 -1.94 -2.81 -11.10
C GLN A 32 -1.43 -2.87 -12.54
N PRO A 33 -1.63 -1.83 -13.37
CA PRO A 33 -1.04 -1.80 -14.70
C PRO A 33 0.49 -1.77 -14.58
N GLU A 34 1.22 -2.38 -15.51
CA GLU A 34 2.70 -2.42 -15.50
C GLU A 34 3.32 -1.00 -15.47
N THR A 35 2.58 -0.01 -15.97
CA THR A 35 2.95 1.41 -16.01
C THR A 35 2.34 2.24 -14.89
N ALA A 36 1.57 1.65 -13.95
CA ALA A 36 1.39 2.31 -12.67
C ALA A 36 2.78 2.42 -12.11
N GLU A 37 3.35 3.62 -12.26
CA GLU A 37 4.64 3.98 -11.73
C GLU A 37 4.71 3.31 -10.37
N LYS A 38 5.71 2.46 -10.18
CA LYS A 38 6.27 2.31 -8.86
C LYS A 38 6.68 3.73 -8.51
N LYS A 39 5.73 4.53 -8.01
CA LYS A 39 6.01 5.64 -7.13
C LYS A 39 6.98 4.98 -6.21
N ASN A 40 8.24 5.39 -6.31
CA ASN A 40 9.27 5.05 -5.38
C ASN A 40 8.78 5.67 -4.07
N ILE A 41 7.79 5.02 -3.45
CA ILE A 41 7.54 5.05 -2.04
C ILE A 41 8.79 4.35 -1.55
N ALA A 42 9.87 5.13 -1.47
CA ALA A 42 11.07 4.72 -0.79
C ALA A 42 10.57 4.17 0.52
N ILE A 43 10.80 2.88 0.69
CA ILE A 43 10.34 2.11 1.82
C ILE A 43 11.15 2.62 3.01
N THR A 44 10.78 3.79 3.54
CA THR A 44 11.03 4.13 4.94
C THR A 44 9.91 3.46 5.71
N LYS A 45 9.99 2.12 5.80
CA LYS A 45 9.08 1.25 6.55
C LYS A 45 9.25 1.44 8.07
N ARG A 46 9.27 2.69 8.55
CA ARG A 46 8.92 2.98 9.94
C ARG A 46 7.44 3.32 9.93
N ILE A 47 6.65 2.39 10.44
CA ILE A 47 5.25 2.62 10.76
C ILE A 47 5.21 3.87 11.66
N GLY A 48 4.52 4.92 11.22
CA GLY A 48 4.41 6.20 11.94
C GLY A 48 5.01 7.43 11.26
N VAL A 49 5.75 7.31 10.15
CA VAL A 49 6.33 8.47 9.44
C VAL A 49 5.56 8.75 8.14
N ALA A 50 4.60 9.67 8.19
CA ALA A 50 3.94 10.20 6.99
C ALA A 50 4.91 11.17 6.28
N ARG A 51 5.38 10.78 5.08
CA ARG A 51 6.33 11.59 4.30
C ARG A 51 5.72 12.94 3.92
N GLY A 52 6.36 14.04 4.34
CA GLY A 52 6.01 15.40 3.90
C GLY A 52 4.91 16.10 4.69
N GLN A 53 4.48 15.53 5.82
CA GLN A 53 3.62 16.20 6.79
C GLN A 53 4.38 16.34 8.10
N ASN A 54 4.43 17.55 8.65
CA ASN A 54 4.93 17.77 10.00
C ASN A 54 3.89 17.17 10.95
N LEU A 55 4.18 15.95 11.42
CA LEU A 55 3.29 15.23 12.34
C LEU A 55 3.43 15.72 13.79
N TYR A 56 4.51 16.46 14.06
CA TYR A 56 4.86 17.04 15.34
C TYR A 56 5.12 18.52 15.13
N ASP A 57 4.77 19.33 16.13
CA ASP A 57 5.19 20.73 16.18
C ASP A 57 6.72 20.79 16.34
N ASP A 58 7.35 21.84 15.84
CA ASP A 58 8.81 22.00 15.87
C ASP A 58 9.36 22.00 17.32
N ASP A 59 8.51 22.32 18.29
CA ASP A 59 8.82 22.37 19.72
C ASP A 59 8.49 21.06 20.47
N TYR A 60 8.07 19.99 19.78
CA TYR A 60 7.74 18.71 20.42
C TYR A 60 9.00 17.93 20.81
N ASP A 61 9.22 17.78 22.12
CA ASP A 61 10.34 17.02 22.67
C ASP A 61 9.99 15.53 22.79
N PHE A 62 10.58 14.71 21.91
CA PHE A 62 10.41 13.25 21.91
C PHE A 62 10.94 12.59 23.18
N ASP A 63 11.88 13.23 23.88
CA ASP A 63 12.55 12.63 25.03
C ASP A 63 11.82 12.89 26.36
N GLU A 64 10.78 13.73 26.37
CA GLU A 64 10.00 14.07 27.57
C GLU A 64 9.45 12.83 28.29
N MET A 65 9.00 11.83 27.53
CA MET A 65 8.38 10.60 28.05
C MET A 65 9.37 9.45 28.28
N ASN A 66 10.63 9.61 27.88
CA ASN A 66 11.68 8.61 28.10
C ASN A 66 11.81 8.14 29.57
N PRO A 67 11.71 8.98 30.62
CA PRO A 67 11.80 8.50 32.00
C PRO A 67 10.66 7.55 32.38
N GLU A 68 9.43 7.81 31.93
CA GLU A 68 8.29 6.93 32.18
C GLU A 68 8.42 5.61 31.43
N ILE A 69 8.85 5.67 30.17
CA ILE A 69 9.12 4.47 29.35
C ILE A 69 10.24 3.65 30.00
N ALA A 70 11.32 4.29 30.44
CA ALA A 70 12.43 3.62 31.12
C ALA A 70 11.98 2.92 32.40
N LYS A 71 11.02 3.49 33.14
CA LYS A 71 10.38 2.86 34.30
C LYS A 71 9.52 1.65 33.90
N MET A 72 8.71 1.77 32.85
CA MET A 72 7.84 0.67 32.38
C MET A 72 8.64 -0.54 31.86
N PHE A 73 9.79 -0.29 31.23
CA PHE A 73 10.67 -1.33 30.68
C PHE A 73 11.82 -1.71 31.62
N GLY A 74 11.83 -1.22 32.86
CA GLY A 74 12.80 -1.61 33.90
C GLY A 74 14.25 -1.21 33.62
N VAL A 75 14.45 -0.21 32.75
CA VAL A 75 15.76 0.35 32.41
C VAL A 75 16.26 1.27 33.54
N MET A 76 15.34 1.89 34.30
CA MET A 76 15.64 2.62 35.53
C MET A 76 15.14 1.83 36.75
N LYS A 77 16.02 1.63 37.74
CA LYS A 77 15.71 1.02 39.05
C LYS A 77 15.39 2.07 40.10
#